data_AF-A0A8S2UNM0-F1
#
_entry.id   AF-A0A8S2UNM0-F1
#
_cell.length_a   1.000
_cell.length_b   1.000
_cell.length_c   1.000
_cell.angle_alpha   90.00
_cell.angle_beta   90.00
_cell.angle_gamma   90.00
#
_symmetry.space_group_name_H-M   'P 1'
#
loop_
_entity.id
_entity.type
_entity.pdbx_description
1 polymer ?
#
loop_
_entity_poly.entity_id
_entity_poly.type
_entity_poly.pdbx_seq_one_letter_code
_entity_poly.pdbx_strand_id
1 'polypeptide(L)'
;MKHFLHPQNASQSEQDDIVHILNSILNILWGTCFVVLWRRKQAELAHGWNTLDLDDNLLESPRPTFKGEYRLSPITNKYEPYYPHWKRIVFRCFVTIPVLTSNILLITVCMLFIFRLQSWIDHNIKIGNLP
;
A
#
# COMPACT_ATOMS: atom_id res chain seq x y z
N MET A 1 -4.92 27.93 43.85
CA MET A 1 -5.07 26.48 44.12
C MET A 1 -4.65 25.66 42.89
N LYS A 2 -3.42 25.83 42.39
CA LYS A 2 -2.83 25.13 41.23
C LYS A 2 -1.36 24.72 41.50
N HIS A 3 -0.96 24.69 42.77
CA HIS A 3 0.44 24.60 43.19
C HIS A 3 0.79 23.22 43.81
N PHE A 4 0.00 22.18 43.53
CA PHE A 4 0.20 20.81 44.04
C PHE A 4 -0.14 19.73 43.00
N LEU A 5 0.16 19.98 41.72
CA LEU A 5 0.16 18.99 40.65
C LEU A 5 1.62 18.87 40.15
N HIS A 6 2.29 17.75 39.95
CA HIS A 6 2.03 16.34 40.22
C HIS A 6 3.34 15.61 39.81
N PRO A 7 4.24 15.21 40.73
CA PRO A 7 5.50 14.56 40.34
C PRO A 7 5.30 13.14 39.76
N GLN A 8 4.17 12.50 40.09
CA GLN A 8 3.89 11.11 39.69
C GLN A 8 3.41 10.90 38.25
N ASN A 9 2.81 11.90 37.59
CA ASN A 9 2.33 11.76 36.21
C ASN A 9 3.32 12.35 35.20
N ALA A 10 4.30 13.15 35.66
CA ALA A 10 5.51 13.45 34.88
C ALA A 10 6.37 12.19 34.66
N SER A 11 6.57 11.38 35.72
CA SER A 11 7.26 10.09 35.58
C SER A 11 6.44 9.07 34.77
N GLN A 12 5.11 9.10 34.87
CA GLN A 12 4.23 8.24 34.06
C GLN A 12 4.29 8.63 32.57
N SER A 13 4.25 9.93 32.23
CA SER A 13 4.37 10.38 30.84
C SER A 13 5.72 10.03 30.23
N GLU A 14 6.82 10.20 30.99
CA GLU A 14 8.15 9.80 30.52
C GLU A 14 8.23 8.28 30.26
N GLN A 15 7.61 7.47 31.10
CA GLN A 15 7.58 6.02 30.92
C GLN A 15 6.74 5.60 29.70
N ASP A 16 5.57 6.22 29.51
CA ASP A 16 4.70 5.94 28.35
C ASP A 16 5.39 6.34 27.04
N ASP A 17 6.07 7.50 27.01
CA ASP A 17 6.86 7.97 25.88
C ASP A 17 7.98 6.98 25.51
N ILE A 18 8.72 6.49 26.50
CA ILE A 18 9.78 5.49 26.30
C ILE A 18 9.20 4.20 25.72
N VAL A 19 8.06 3.72 26.22
CA VAL A 19 7.39 2.51 25.73
C VAL A 19 6.92 2.68 24.29
N HIS A 20 6.35 3.83 23.94
CA HIS A 20 5.93 4.14 22.57
C HIS A 20 7.10 4.19 21.59
N ILE A 21 8.22 4.77 21.99
CA ILE A 21 9.44 4.83 21.18
C ILE A 21 9.98 3.41 20.94
N LEU A 22 10.09 2.60 22.00
CA LEU A 22 10.57 1.22 21.89
C LEU A 22 9.69 0.38 20.97
N ASN A 23 8.36 0.47 21.13
CA ASN A 23 7.41 -0.24 20.28
C ASN A 23 7.52 0.20 18.81
N SER A 24 7.72 1.49 18.56
CA SER A 24 7.88 2.03 17.20
C SER A 24 9.14 1.49 16.53
N ILE A 25 10.27 1.47 17.25
CA ILE A 25 11.53 0.91 16.75
C ILE A 25 11.35 -0.59 16.45
N LEU A 26 10.72 -1.34 17.36
CA LEU A 26 10.45 -2.76 17.17
C LEU A 26 9.57 -3.00 15.93
N ASN A 27 8.52 -2.20 15.73
CA ASN A 27 7.62 -2.33 14.58
C ASN A 27 8.35 -2.09 13.25
N ILE A 28 9.18 -1.05 13.18
CA ILE A 28 9.98 -0.73 11.99
C ILE A 28 10.98 -1.86 11.70
N LEU A 29 11.68 -2.35 12.74
CA LEU A 29 12.61 -3.46 12.62
C LEU A 29 11.89 -4.72 12.16
N TRP A 30 10.74 -5.05 12.75
CA TRP A 30 9.93 -6.20 12.39
C TRP A 30 9.45 -6.13 10.94
N GLY A 31 8.85 -5.00 10.53
CA GLY A 31 8.35 -4.80 9.17
C GLY A 31 9.46 -4.94 8.12
N THR A 32 10.64 -4.38 8.40
CA THR A 32 11.80 -4.47 7.50
C THR A 32 12.36 -5.88 7.45
N CYS A 33 12.61 -6.51 8.61
CA CYS A 33 13.13 -7.87 8.71
C CYS A 33 12.19 -8.87 8.05
N PHE A 34 10.87 -8.74 8.25
CA PHE A 34 9.88 -9.60 7.63
C PHE A 34 9.97 -9.55 6.11
N VAL A 35 10.00 -8.35 5.51
CA VAL A 35 10.10 -8.22 4.04
C VAL A 35 11.41 -8.82 3.52
N VAL A 36 12.54 -8.60 4.19
CA VAL A 36 13.83 -9.15 3.76
C VAL A 36 13.85 -10.67 3.85
N LEU A 37 13.43 -11.23 4.99
CA LEU A 37 13.36 -12.69 5.18
C LEU A 37 12.36 -13.33 4.23
N TRP A 38 11.22 -12.69 4.00
CA TRP A 38 10.23 -13.16 3.05
C TRP A 38 10.77 -13.17 1.62
N ARG A 39 11.47 -12.12 1.19
CA ARG A 39 12.13 -12.11 -0.14
C ARG A 39 13.13 -13.25 -0.30
N ARG A 40 13.90 -13.57 0.75
CA ARG A 40 14.81 -14.74 0.74
C ARG A 40 14.03 -16.05 0.62
N LYS A 41 12.94 -16.20 1.36
CA LYS A 41 12.12 -17.41 1.31
C LYS A 41 11.40 -17.57 -0.03
N GLN A 42 10.92 -16.48 -0.63
CA GLN A 42 10.33 -16.51 -1.96
C GLN A 42 11.32 -16.99 -3.02
N ALA A 43 12.58 -16.54 -2.96
CA ALA A 43 13.62 -17.02 -3.87
C ALA A 43 13.95 -18.51 -3.66
N GLU A 44 14.03 -18.97 -2.41
CA GLU A 44 14.26 -20.38 -2.09
C GLU A 44 13.12 -21.27 -2.61
N LEU A 45 11.87 -20.86 -2.44
CA LEU A 45 10.69 -21.57 -2.95
C LEU A 45 10.65 -21.56 -4.49
N ALA A 46 10.93 -20.42 -5.12
CA ALA A 46 10.99 -20.31 -6.58
C ALA A 46 12.08 -21.22 -7.19
N HIS A 47 13.24 -21.31 -6.52
CA HIS A 47 14.31 -22.23 -6.87
C HIS A 47 13.90 -23.69 -6.67
N GLY A 48 13.29 -24.03 -5.52
CA GLY A 48 12.80 -25.38 -5.24
C GLY A 48 11.70 -25.85 -6.20
N TRP A 49 10.89 -24.92 -6.71
CA TRP A 49 9.90 -25.19 -7.74
C TRP A 49 10.46 -25.16 -9.17
N ASN A 50 11.76 -24.91 -9.33
CA ASN A 50 12.43 -24.78 -10.62
C ASN A 50 11.75 -23.74 -11.53
N THR A 51 11.23 -22.65 -10.94
CA THR A 51 10.55 -21.54 -11.63
C THR A 51 11.43 -20.28 -11.74
N LEU A 52 12.65 -20.33 -11.19
CA LEU A 52 13.53 -19.18 -11.08
C LEU A 52 14.10 -18.70 -12.42
N ASP A 53 14.38 -19.62 -13.35
CA ASP A 53 15.00 -19.36 -14.67
C ASP A 53 14.08 -19.73 -15.84
N LEU A 54 12.78 -19.81 -15.61
CA LEU A 54 11.82 -19.98 -16.70
C LEU A 54 11.72 -18.64 -17.42
N ASP A 55 12.25 -18.57 -18.65
CA ASP A 55 12.06 -17.43 -19.53
C ASP A 55 10.55 -17.16 -19.65
N ASP A 56 10.05 -16.09 -19.00
CA ASP A 56 8.62 -15.76 -18.92
C ASP A 56 7.96 -15.74 -20.31
N ASN A 57 8.73 -15.37 -21.34
CA ASN A 57 8.28 -15.30 -22.73
C ASN A 57 8.09 -16.68 -23.40
N LEU A 58 8.78 -17.73 -22.92
CA LEU A 58 8.77 -19.06 -23.54
C LEU A 58 7.71 -20.00 -22.94
N LEU A 59 7.29 -19.77 -21.70
CA LEU A 59 6.33 -20.66 -21.01
C LEU A 59 4.95 -20.04 -20.80
N GLU A 60 4.86 -18.72 -20.65
CA GLU A 60 3.55 -18.08 -20.56
C GLU A 60 2.99 -17.90 -21.97
N SER A 61 2.17 -18.87 -22.41
CA SER A 61 1.38 -18.70 -23.63
C SER A 61 0.63 -17.37 -23.57
N PRO A 62 0.63 -16.56 -24.65
CA PRO A 62 -0.01 -15.24 -24.63
C PRO A 62 -1.44 -15.40 -24.13
N ARG A 63 -1.83 -14.61 -23.13
CA ARG A 63 -3.18 -14.68 -22.54
C ARG A 63 -4.21 -14.71 -23.67
N PRO A 64 -5.25 -15.56 -23.61
CA PRO A 64 -6.17 -15.78 -24.74
C PRO A 64 -6.91 -14.48 -25.16
N THR A 65 -6.98 -13.48 -24.30
CA THR A 65 -7.56 -12.16 -24.56
C THR A 65 -6.56 -11.11 -25.07
N PHE A 66 -5.27 -11.46 -25.21
CA PHE A 66 -4.21 -10.56 -25.62
C PHE A 66 -4.26 -10.35 -27.14
N LYS A 67 -4.69 -9.16 -27.55
CA LYS A 67 -4.69 -8.73 -28.95
C LYS A 67 -3.46 -7.85 -29.19
N GLY A 68 -2.56 -8.29 -30.07
CA GLY A 68 -1.35 -7.56 -30.44
C GLY A 68 -1.01 -7.78 -31.92
N GLU A 69 -0.16 -6.91 -32.49
CA GLU A 69 0.34 -7.12 -33.85
C GLU A 69 1.33 -8.27 -33.85
N TYR A 70 1.19 -9.22 -34.79
CA TYR A 70 2.11 -10.33 -34.92
C TYR A 70 3.45 -9.83 -35.47
N ARG A 71 4.52 -9.98 -34.68
CA ARG A 71 5.89 -9.73 -35.13
C ARG A 71 6.72 -11.00 -35.00
N LEU A 72 7.70 -11.13 -35.89
CA LEU A 72 8.71 -12.18 -35.82
C LEU A 72 9.66 -11.87 -34.67
N SER A 73 9.75 -12.77 -33.69
CA SER A 73 10.71 -12.63 -32.59
C SER A 73 12.14 -12.80 -33.13
N PRO A 74 13.08 -11.88 -32.82
CA PRO A 74 14.45 -11.93 -33.34
C PRO A 74 15.29 -13.08 -32.75
N ILE A 75 14.80 -13.75 -31.70
CA ILE A 75 15.52 -14.80 -30.98
C ILE A 75 14.89 -16.17 -31.24
N THR A 76 13.55 -16.25 -31.21
CA THR A 76 12.80 -17.52 -31.34
C THR A 76 12.37 -17.80 -32.78
N ASN A 77 12.42 -16.80 -33.67
CA ASN A 77 11.93 -16.86 -35.06
C ASN A 77 10.45 -17.30 -35.17
N LYS A 78 9.68 -17.12 -34.09
CA LYS A 78 8.25 -17.41 -34.00
C LYS A 78 7.44 -16.12 -34.09
N TYR A 79 6.23 -16.22 -34.62
CA TYR A 79 5.27 -15.11 -34.63
C TYR A 79 4.65 -14.96 -33.25
N GLU A 80 5.01 -13.87 -32.56
CA GLU A 80 4.51 -13.56 -31.23
C GLU A 80 3.72 -12.24 -31.28
N PRO A 81 2.58 -12.14 -30.58
CA PRO A 81 1.84 -10.89 -30.48
C PRO A 81 2.67 -9.88 -29.67
N TYR A 82 3.08 -8.78 -30.31
CA TYR A 82 3.87 -7.73 -29.67
C TYR A 82 2.98 -6.53 -29.31
N TYR A 83 3.11 -6.04 -28.06
CA TYR A 83 2.49 -4.79 -27.63
C TYR A 83 3.55 -3.78 -27.23
N PRO A 84 3.59 -2.58 -27.84
CA PRO A 84 4.63 -1.62 -27.57
C PRO A 84 4.59 -1.12 -26.12
N HIS A 85 5.74 -1.15 -25.45
CA HIS A 85 5.87 -0.83 -24.02
C HIS A 85 5.39 0.60 -23.69
N TRP A 86 5.65 1.55 -24.60
CA TRP A 86 5.24 2.95 -24.41
C TRP A 86 3.72 3.11 -24.35
N LYS A 87 2.95 2.39 -25.18
CA LYS A 87 1.48 2.42 -25.12
C LYS A 87 1.00 1.89 -23.77
N ARG A 88 1.64 0.85 -23.23
CA ARG A 88 1.26 0.24 -21.94
C ARG A 88 1.48 1.22 -20.78
N ILE A 89 2.60 1.93 -20.78
CA ILE A 89 2.89 2.96 -19.78
C ILE A 89 1.86 4.09 -19.88
N VAL A 90 1.60 4.60 -21.08
CA VAL A 90 0.65 5.71 -21.28
C VAL A 90 -0.74 5.32 -20.77
N PHE A 91 -1.28 4.15 -21.14
CA PHE A 91 -2.57 3.70 -20.62
C PHE A 91 -2.59 3.52 -19.11
N ARG A 92 -1.53 2.96 -18.50
CA ARG A 92 -1.44 2.82 -17.04
C ARG A 92 -1.41 4.18 -16.34
N CYS A 93 -0.64 5.12 -16.87
CA CYS A 93 -0.51 6.46 -16.32
C CYS A 93 -1.79 7.29 -16.49
N PHE A 94 -2.48 7.18 -17.63
CA PHE A 94 -3.68 7.98 -17.91
C PHE A 94 -4.98 7.35 -17.39
N VAL A 95 -4.99 6.06 -17.06
CA VAL A 95 -6.21 5.40 -16.58
C VAL A 95 -6.06 4.93 -15.15
N THR A 96 -5.08 4.08 -14.86
CA THR A 96 -4.95 3.47 -13.53
C THR A 96 -4.61 4.49 -12.46
N ILE A 97 -3.62 5.34 -12.71
CA ILE A 97 -3.20 6.36 -11.74
C ILE A 97 -4.34 7.32 -11.39
N PRO A 98 -5.01 8.00 -12.35
CA PRO A 98 -6.06 8.95 -12.00
C PRO A 98 -7.28 8.29 -11.37
N VAL A 99 -7.64 7.06 -11.76
CA VAL A 99 -8.72 6.32 -11.10
C VAL A 99 -8.37 6.05 -9.65
N LEU A 100 -7.15 5.57 -9.36
CA LEU A 100 -6.70 5.37 -7.98
C LEU A 100 -6.66 6.68 -7.19
N THR A 101 -6.15 7.75 -7.79
CA THR A 101 -6.12 9.09 -7.18
C THR A 101 -7.54 9.60 -6.88
N SER A 102 -8.47 9.44 -7.82
CA SER A 102 -9.87 9.85 -7.61
C SER A 102 -10.53 9.07 -6.49
N ASN A 103 -10.24 7.78 -6.36
CA ASN A 103 -10.78 6.94 -5.30
C ASN A 103 -10.24 7.36 -3.93
N ILE A 104 -8.93 7.61 -3.83
CA ILE A 104 -8.31 8.09 -2.59
C ILE A 104 -8.88 9.46 -2.20
N LEU A 105 -9.06 10.37 -3.17
CA LEU A 105 -9.65 11.68 -2.94
C LEU A 105 -11.10 11.55 -2.46
N LEU A 106 -11.91 10.70 -3.10
CA LEU A 106 -13.30 10.46 -2.72
C LEU A 106 -13.40 9.95 -1.27
N ILE A 107 -12.62 8.93 -0.91
CA ILE A 107 -12.61 8.38 0.45
C ILE A 107 -12.18 9.46 1.46
N THR A 108 -11.20 10.28 1.10
CA THR A 108 -10.75 11.41 1.94
C THR A 108 -11.88 12.42 2.16
N VAL A 109 -12.61 12.80 1.11
CA VAL A 109 -13.77 13.72 1.21
C VAL A 109 -14.87 13.11 2.08
N CYS A 110 -15.17 11.82 1.91
CA CYS A 110 -16.13 11.11 2.75
C CYS A 110 -15.73 11.13 4.23
N MET A 111 -14.46 10.85 4.55
CA MET A 111 -13.96 10.91 5.92
C MET A 111 -14.08 12.32 6.52
N LEU A 112 -13.73 13.36 5.75
CA LEU A 112 -13.88 14.76 6.19
C LEU A 112 -15.35 15.14 6.42
N PHE A 113 -16.24 14.64 5.58
CA PHE A 113 -17.68 14.87 5.71
C PHE A 113 -18.23 14.23 7.00
N ILE A 114 -17.87 12.97 7.27
CA ILE A 114 -18.23 12.28 8.51
C ILE A 114 -17.68 13.03 9.73
N PHE A 115 -16.41 13.46 9.68
CA PHE A 115 -15.80 14.22 10.77
C PHE A 115 -16.50 15.57 11.04
N ARG A 116 -16.91 16.27 9.98
CA ARG A 116 -17.72 17.50 10.07
C ARG A 116 -19.07 17.23 10.72
N LEU A 117 -19.74 16.15 10.33
CA LEU A 117 -21.01 15.74 10.93
C LEU A 117 -20.85 15.38 12.40
N GLN A 118 -19.84 14.57 12.75
CA GLN A 118 -19.54 14.21 14.14
C GLN A 118 -19.28 15.47 14.99
N SER A 119 -18.45 16.39 14.49
CA SER A 119 -18.14 17.64 15.18
C SER A 119 -19.39 18.52 15.38
N TRP A 120 -20.29 18.56 14.38
CA TRP A 120 -21.56 19.27 14.49
C TRP A 120 -22.47 18.62 15.54
N ILE A 121 -22.61 17.30 15.55
CA ILE A 121 -23.39 16.57 16.55
C ILE A 121 -22.83 16.82 17.96
N ASP A 122 -21.52 16.66 18.15
CA ASP A 122 -20.84 16.87 19.43
C ASP A 122 -21.02 18.30 19.95
N HIS A 123 -21.01 19.29 19.05
CA HIS A 123 -21.28 20.68 19.40
C HIS A 123 -22.73 20.89 19.86
N ASN A 124 -23.71 20.30 19.17
CA ASN A 124 -25.11 20.39 19.55
C ASN A 124 -25.40 19.66 20.88
N ILE A 125 -24.75 18.53 21.14
CA ILE A 125 -24.83 17.80 22.41
C ILE A 125 -24.28 18.67 23.55
N LYS A 126 -23.12 19.32 23.36
CA LYS A 126 -22.52 20.20 24.39
C LYS A 126 -23.37 21.43 24.72
N ILE A 127 -24.15 21.94 23.77
CA ILE A 127 -25.04 23.10 23.98
C ILE A 127 -26.34 22.70 24.71
N GLY A 128 -26.59 21.39 24.91
CA GLY A 128 -27.81 20.91 25.56
C GLY A 128 -29.07 21.12 24.72
N ASN A 129 -28.92 21.20 23.39
CA ASN A 129 -30.00 21.55 22.45
C ASN A 129 -30.69 20.33 21.82
N LEU A 130 -30.48 19.13 22.39
CA LEU A 130 -31.29 17.93 22.16
C LEU A 130 -31.73 17.37 23.53
N PRO A 131 -32.94 16.80 23.65
CA PRO A 131 -33.38 16.13 24.88
C PRO A 131 -32.47 14.96 25.28
#